data_AF-A0A1F8B4W2-F1
#
_entry.id   AF-A0A1F8B4W2-F1
#
_cell.length_a   1.000
_cell.length_b   1.000
_cell.length_c   1.000
_cell.angle_alpha   90.00
_cell.angle_beta   90.00
_cell.angle_gamma   90.00
#
_symmetry.space_group_name_H-M   'P 1'
#
loop_
_entity.id
_entity.type
_entity.pdbx_description
1 polymer ?
#
loop_
_entity_poly.entity_id
_entity_poly.type
_entity_poly.pdbx_seq_one_letter_code
_entity_poly.pdbx_strand_id
1 'polypeptide(L)'
;MIRTQVYLPDDLHRELKLKAATSGKNFSELIREGVRKVVAKKATRNRKKDIQGWKDFIGFCKTDFGGKSGQELIDDYYENDVV
;
A
#
# COMPACT_ATOMS: atom_id res chain seq x y z
N MET A 1 4.97 -19.71 13.27
CA MET A 1 4.32 -19.89 11.95
C MET A 1 2.91 -20.41 12.20
N ILE A 2 1.89 -19.81 11.60
CA ILE A 2 0.48 -20.26 11.73
C ILE A 2 0.16 -21.13 10.51
N ARG A 3 -0.54 -22.25 10.72
CA ARG A 3 -1.01 -23.11 9.62
C ARG A 3 -2.42 -22.65 9.23
N THR A 4 -2.58 -22.26 7.97
CA THR A 4 -3.86 -21.86 7.40
C THR A 4 -4.21 -22.80 6.25
N GLN A 5 -5.45 -23.28 6.23
CA GLN A 5 -6.00 -23.99 5.08
C GLN A 5 -6.71 -22.99 4.18
N VAL A 6 -6.41 -23.03 2.89
CA VAL A 6 -7.00 -22.16 1.88
C VAL A 6 -7.40 -23.02 0.70
N TYR A 7 -8.59 -22.79 0.18
CA TYR A 7 -9.03 -23.43 -1.04
C TYR A 7 -8.31 -22.83 -2.25
N LEU A 8 -7.72 -23.69 -3.08
CA LEU A 8 -7.09 -23.33 -4.34
C LEU A 8 -7.78 -24.13 -5.45
N PRO A 9 -8.31 -23.45 -6.49
CA PRO A 9 -8.74 -24.11 -7.71
C PRO A 9 -7.63 -24.98 -8.33
N ASP A 10 -8.04 -26.07 -8.99
CA ASP A 10 -7.12 -27.10 -9.51
C ASP A 10 -6.14 -26.57 -10.55
N ASP A 11 -6.58 -25.65 -11.40
CA ASP A 11 -5.78 -24.95 -12.39
C ASP A 11 -4.65 -24.15 -11.72
N LEU A 12 -4.99 -23.33 -10.71
CA LEU A 12 -4.03 -22.55 -9.94
C LEU A 12 -3.04 -23.45 -9.19
N HIS A 13 -3.53 -24.54 -8.60
CA HIS A 13 -2.67 -25.51 -7.93
C HIS A 13 -1.68 -26.15 -8.90
N ARG A 14 -2.14 -26.55 -10.09
CA ARG A 14 -1.30 -27.15 -11.14
C ARG A 14 -0.24 -26.17 -11.65
N GLU A 15 -0.61 -24.92 -11.90
CA GLU A 15 0.33 -23.88 -12.29
C GLU A 15 1.38 -23.60 -11.22
N LEU A 16 0.97 -23.47 -9.95
CA LEU A 16 1.88 -23.25 -8.83
C LEU A 16 2.88 -24.40 -8.71
N LYS A 17 2.41 -25.65 -8.86
CA LYS A 17 3.26 -26.83 -8.79
C LYS A 17 4.30 -26.85 -9.91
N LEU A 18 3.89 -26.47 -11.12
CA LEU A 18 4.79 -26.40 -12.27
C LEU A 18 5.83 -25.29 -12.08
N LYS A 19 5.40 -24.10 -11.63
CA LYS A 19 6.30 -22.99 -11.30
C LYS A 19 7.27 -23.33 -10.17
N ALA A 20 6.84 -24.07 -9.16
CA ALA A 20 7.70 -24.55 -8.08
C ALA A 20 8.83 -25.43 -8.64
N ALA A 21 8.47 -26.41 -9.47
CA ALA A 21 9.42 -27.32 -10.10
C ALA A 21 10.42 -26.58 -11.00
N THR A 22 9.97 -25.62 -11.81
CA THR A 22 10.85 -24.88 -12.73
C THR A 22 11.76 -23.88 -12.01
N SER A 23 11.31 -23.28 -10.90
CA SER A 23 12.08 -22.25 -10.18
C SER A 23 12.97 -22.79 -9.08
N GLY A 24 12.94 -24.09 -8.81
CA GLY A 24 13.66 -24.72 -7.68
C GLY A 24 13.14 -24.29 -6.31
N LYS A 25 11.99 -23.61 -6.24
CA LYS A 25 11.37 -23.15 -5.00
C LYS A 25 10.34 -24.16 -4.50
N ASN A 26 10.11 -24.17 -3.19
CA ASN A 26 9.00 -24.95 -2.65
C ASN A 26 7.65 -24.22 -2.82
N PHE A 27 6.57 -25.00 -2.81
CA PHE A 27 5.21 -24.50 -3.01
C PHE A 27 4.84 -23.37 -2.02
N SER A 28 5.25 -23.53 -0.76
CA SER A 28 5.02 -22.57 0.33
C SER A 28 5.77 -21.25 0.14
N GLU A 29 6.96 -21.26 -0.45
CA GLU A 29 7.72 -20.06 -0.80
C GLU A 29 7.01 -19.23 -1.85
N LEU A 30 6.51 -19.88 -2.91
CA LEU A 30 5.77 -19.20 -3.96
C LEU A 30 4.47 -18.58 -3.43
N ILE A 31 3.72 -19.30 -2.59
CA ILE A 31 2.53 -18.74 -1.94
C ILE A 31 2.91 -17.52 -1.10
N ARG A 32 3.93 -17.61 -0.26
CA ARG A 32 4.36 -16.49 0.59
C ARG A 32 4.83 -15.29 -0.23
N GLU A 33 5.58 -15.52 -1.30
CA GLU A 33 6.03 -14.46 -2.21
C GLU A 33 4.85 -13.78 -2.92
N GLY A 34 3.91 -14.57 -3.43
CA GLY A 34 2.69 -14.06 -4.06
C GLY A 34 1.86 -13.21 -3.10
N VAL A 35 1.60 -13.72 -1.90
CA VAL A 35 0.85 -12.99 -0.85
C VAL A 35 1.56 -11.69 -0.48
N ARG A 36 2.89 -11.70 -0.26
CA ARG A 36 3.66 -10.49 0.05
C ARG A 36 3.55 -9.43 -1.06
N LYS A 37 3.68 -9.83 -2.32
CA LYS A 37 3.56 -8.91 -3.46
C LYS A 37 2.17 -8.27 -3.53
N VAL A 38 1.10 -9.05 -3.33
CA VAL A 38 -0.28 -8.55 -3.38
C VAL A 38 -0.56 -7.59 -2.22
N VAL A 39 -0.17 -7.96 -1.00
CA VAL A 39 -0.38 -7.12 0.19
C VAL A 39 0.42 -5.82 0.09
N ALA A 40 1.68 -5.88 -0.30
CA ALA A 40 2.53 -4.69 -0.46
C ALA A 40 1.99 -3.72 -1.53
N LYS A 41 1.51 -4.26 -2.68
CA LYS A 41 0.89 -3.46 -3.75
C LYS A 41 -0.40 -2.77 -3.27
N LYS A 42 -1.20 -3.45 -2.43
CA LYS A 42 -2.42 -2.86 -1.85
C LYS A 42 -2.09 -1.75 -0.85
N ALA A 43 -1.10 -1.95 0.01
CA ALA A 43 -0.66 -0.93 0.97
C ALA A 43 -0.15 0.35 0.30
N THR A 44 0.67 0.23 -0.75
CA THR A 44 1.18 1.39 -1.49
C THR A 44 0.08 2.12 -2.28
N ARG A 45 -0.89 1.40 -2.84
CA ARG A 45 -2.03 2.00 -3.55
C ARG A 45 -2.91 2.84 -2.61
N ASN A 46 -3.17 2.34 -1.41
CA ASN A 46 -3.95 3.06 -0.40
C ASN A 46 -3.20 4.32 0.06
N ARG A 47 -1.90 4.21 0.35
CA ARG A 47 -1.08 5.36 0.75
C ARG A 47 -1.06 6.48 -0.29
N LYS A 48 -1.02 6.13 -1.59
CA LYS A 48 -1.11 7.13 -2.67
C LYS A 48 -2.49 7.78 -2.76
N LYS A 49 -3.57 7.03 -2.51
CA LYS A 49 -4.93 7.56 -2.47
C LYS A 49 -5.11 8.53 -1.29
N ASP A 50 -4.53 8.23 -0.14
CA ASP A 50 -4.61 9.10 1.05
C ASP A 50 -3.81 10.39 0.86
N ILE A 51 -2.61 10.31 0.26
CA ILE A 51 -1.81 11.51 -0.07
C ILE A 51 -2.51 12.37 -1.12
N GLN A 52 -3.13 11.76 -2.15
CA GLN A 52 -3.88 12.51 -3.15
C GLN A 52 -5.13 13.14 -2.54
N GLY A 53 -5.89 12.40 -1.72
CA GLY A 53 -7.05 12.94 -1.01
C GLY A 53 -6.70 14.09 -0.07
N TRP A 54 -5.54 14.02 0.59
CA TRP A 54 -5.05 15.14 1.42
C TRP A 54 -4.61 16.34 0.56
N LYS A 55 -3.93 16.12 -0.57
CA LYS A 55 -3.59 17.21 -1.51
C LYS A 55 -4.82 17.88 -2.09
N ASP A 56 -5.83 17.11 -2.45
CA ASP A 56 -7.10 17.60 -2.97
C ASP A 56 -7.86 18.36 -1.87
N PHE A 57 -7.81 17.89 -0.62
CA PHE A 57 -8.35 18.59 0.55
C PHE A 57 -7.65 19.93 0.82
N ILE A 58 -6.31 19.97 0.81
CA ILE A 58 -5.55 21.23 0.95
C ILE A 58 -5.85 22.17 -0.23
N GLY A 59 -5.92 21.64 -1.45
CA GLY A 59 -6.25 22.42 -2.65
C GLY A 59 -7.66 23.03 -2.58
N PHE A 60 -8.64 22.25 -2.11
CA PHE A 60 -10.00 22.72 -1.85
C PHE A 60 -10.04 23.85 -0.81
N CYS A 61 -9.38 23.66 0.35
CA CYS A 61 -9.28 24.69 1.38
C CYS A 61 -8.58 25.97 0.87
N LYS A 62 -7.57 25.86 -0.01
CA LYS A 62 -6.91 27.03 -0.63
C LYS A 62 -7.80 27.81 -1.59
N THR A 63 -8.80 27.17 -2.20
CA THR A 63 -9.64 27.79 -3.25
C THR A 63 -10.87 28.48 -2.67
N ASP A 64 -11.48 27.89 -1.63
CA ASP A 64 -12.73 28.42 -1.06
C ASP A 64 -12.54 29.23 0.24
N PHE A 65 -11.40 29.09 0.95
CA PHE A 65 -11.09 29.85 2.17
C PHE A 65 -9.85 30.73 1.99
N GLY A 66 -10.04 31.86 1.30
CA GLY A 66 -9.22 33.08 1.44
C GLY A 66 -7.73 32.89 1.76
N GLY A 67 -6.97 32.37 0.80
CA GLY A 67 -5.54 32.60 0.60
C GLY A 67 -4.65 32.78 1.83
N LYS A 68 -4.24 31.67 2.45
CA LYS A 68 -2.87 31.55 3.00
C LYS A 68 -2.15 30.43 2.26
N SER A 69 -0.91 30.69 1.87
CA SER A 69 -0.16 29.75 1.05
C SER A 69 0.23 28.55 1.91
N GLY A 70 0.19 27.34 1.32
CA GLY A 70 0.36 26.10 2.09
C GLY A 70 1.75 25.92 2.73
N GLN A 71 2.72 26.78 2.40
CA GLN A 71 4.02 26.85 3.09
C GLN A 71 3.87 27.51 4.48
N GLU A 72 3.09 28.59 4.59
CA GLU A 72 2.93 29.34 5.84
C GLU A 72 2.30 28.49 6.95
N LEU A 73 1.32 27.63 6.62
CA LEU A 73 0.69 26.73 7.59
C LEU A 73 1.59 25.58 8.05
N ILE A 74 2.55 25.18 7.20
CA ILE A 74 3.54 24.15 7.56
C ILE A 74 4.58 24.78 8.48
N ASP A 75 5.05 25.99 8.17
CA ASP A 75 5.99 26.73 9.01
C ASP A 75 5.36 27.08 10.37
N ASP A 76 4.10 27.55 10.42
CA ASP A 76 3.36 27.85 11.66
C ASP A 76 3.19 26.60 12.57
N TYR A 77 3.07 25.41 11.98
CA TYR A 77 2.95 24.15 12.73
C TYR A 77 4.29 23.71 13.37
N TYR A 78 5.42 24.04 12.76
CA TYR A 78 6.75 23.75 13.33
C TYR A 78 7.28 24.90 14.20
N GLU A 79 6.76 26.12 14.04
CA GLU A 79 7.17 27.31 14.80
C GLU A 79 6.43 27.42 16.14
N ASN A 80 5.21 26.90 16.26
CA ASN A 80 4.41 26.96 17.49
C ASN A 80 4.49 25.70 18.39
N ASP A 81 5.19 24.63 17.98
CA ASP A 81 5.31 23.37 18.76
C ASP A 81 6.74 23.10 19.28
N VAL A 82 7.52 24.17 19.50
CA VAL A 82 8.70 24.17 20.36
C VAL A 82 8.50 25.16 21.51
N VAL A 83 7.55 24.85 22.41
CA VAL A 83 7.52 24.99 23.89
C VAL A 83 6.13 24.60 24.38
#